data_AF-A0A2Z4JV57-F1
#
_entry.id   AF-A0A2Z4JV57-F1
#
_cell.length_a   1.000
_cell.length_b   1.000
_cell.length_c   1.000
_cell.angle_alpha   90.00
_cell.angle_beta   90.00
_cell.angle_gamma   90.00
#
_symmetry.space_group_name_H-M   'P 1'
#
loop_
_entity.id
_entity.type
_entity.pdbx_description
1 polymer ?
#
loop_
_entity_poly.entity_id
_entity_poly.type
_entity_poly.pdbx_seq_one_letter_code
_entity_poly.pdbx_strand_id
1 'polypeptide(L)'
;MNALLNAVDTTPVTTNVLLKDTAKVTNVAVGTTVALTNMEANRINWEQGAYRTSNQALYAVLGDCLAFCGDMTLPEAKQRSASLESFYKDRGYTYKKDLPLATRVVRAVFGSRDRRRISTYSLVIRQAMKEKVLIADFSAWVEERGGVQEISLGKSATYIKPADKAEIAKSNLKGKTPIGYAKSELLSHVADAQYLGDMCVLLAEQQADGSFGVYAVLRQDGLVKSAFTSLYAVGKELEDKAKAEIKAANDADGAVAKSA
;
A
#
# COMPACT_ATOMS: atom_id res chain seq x y z
N MET A 1 53.83 45.92 -5.87
CA MET A 1 52.37 46.04 -5.60
C MET A 1 51.65 45.80 -6.93
N ASN A 2 50.68 44.87 -6.93
CA ASN A 2 49.72 44.50 -8.00
C ASN A 2 50.13 43.55 -9.16
N ALA A 3 49.96 42.25 -8.87
CA ALA A 3 49.15 41.22 -9.54
C ALA A 3 48.96 41.19 -11.08
N LEU A 4 49.68 40.23 -11.73
CA LEU A 4 49.19 39.04 -12.45
C LEU A 4 47.70 38.97 -12.91
N LEU A 5 47.44 38.72 -14.22
CA LEU A 5 47.03 37.40 -14.79
C LEU A 5 46.50 37.44 -16.25
N ASN A 6 47.12 36.57 -17.04
CA ASN A 6 46.80 35.89 -18.32
C ASN A 6 45.40 35.98 -19.01
N ALA A 7 45.48 36.34 -20.30
CA ALA A 7 44.99 35.68 -21.53
C ALA A 7 43.66 34.89 -21.58
N VAL A 8 42.80 35.24 -22.56
CA VAL A 8 42.14 34.32 -23.53
C VAL A 8 41.76 35.11 -24.79
N ASP A 9 42.25 34.67 -25.96
CA ASP A 9 41.91 35.15 -27.30
C ASP A 9 40.48 34.74 -27.70
N THR A 10 39.73 35.68 -28.26
CA THR A 10 38.46 35.43 -28.96
C THR A 10 38.52 35.98 -30.38
N THR A 11 38.58 35.10 -31.38
CA THR A 11 38.34 35.46 -32.78
C THR A 11 36.90 35.11 -33.18
N PRO A 12 36.14 36.03 -33.80
CA PRO A 12 34.90 35.67 -34.49
C PRO A 12 35.19 35.31 -35.95
N VAL A 13 34.63 34.21 -36.45
CA VAL A 13 34.63 33.88 -37.89
C VAL A 13 33.22 34.09 -38.43
N THR A 14 33.10 35.01 -39.39
CA THR A 14 31.88 35.32 -40.13
C THR A 14 31.74 34.44 -41.39
N THR A 15 30.64 33.69 -41.41
CA THR A 15 29.71 33.40 -42.52
C THR A 15 30.18 33.47 -43.98
N ASN A 16 29.86 32.41 -44.74
CA ASN A 16 29.23 32.57 -46.05
C ASN A 16 28.10 31.54 -46.26
N VAL A 17 26.96 32.08 -46.68
CA VAL A 17 25.65 31.47 -46.87
C VAL A 17 25.54 30.91 -48.29
N LEU A 18 24.95 29.72 -48.46
CA LEU A 18 24.12 29.41 -49.63
C LEU A 18 22.97 28.47 -49.20
N LEU A 19 21.76 29.04 -49.14
CA LEU A 19 20.50 28.31 -49.03
C LEU A 19 20.18 27.62 -50.37
N LYS A 20 19.77 26.35 -50.30
CA LYS A 20 18.77 25.78 -51.21
C LYS A 20 17.79 24.95 -50.41
N ASP A 21 16.59 25.48 -50.25
CA ASP A 21 15.43 24.76 -49.76
C ASP A 21 15.10 23.61 -50.73
N THR A 22 15.04 22.40 -50.20
CA THR A 22 14.18 21.35 -50.74
C THR A 22 13.50 20.71 -49.54
N ALA A 23 12.22 21.03 -49.38
CA ALA A 23 11.38 20.48 -48.32
C ALA A 23 11.35 18.95 -48.43
N LYS A 24 12.10 18.27 -47.55
CA LYS A 24 11.90 16.85 -47.25
C LYS A 24 11.02 16.73 -46.02
N VAL A 25 9.71 16.76 -46.24
CA VAL A 25 8.70 16.34 -45.27
C VAL A 25 8.72 14.81 -45.19
N THR A 26 9.82 14.21 -44.71
CA THR A 26 9.92 12.77 -44.45
C THR A 26 10.88 12.42 -43.31
N ASN A 27 11.12 13.32 -42.34
CA ASN A 27 12.05 12.99 -41.23
C ASN A 27 11.67 13.48 -39.84
N VAL A 28 10.53 14.14 -39.64
CA VAL A 28 10.10 14.57 -38.30
C VAL A 28 9.55 13.38 -37.49
N ALA A 29 8.79 12.47 -38.13
CA ALA A 29 8.19 11.30 -37.47
C ALA A 29 9.22 10.21 -37.09
N VAL A 30 10.30 10.06 -37.86
CA VAL A 30 11.42 9.16 -37.55
C VAL A 30 12.29 9.77 -36.44
N GLY A 31 12.50 11.10 -36.44
CA GLY A 31 13.20 11.80 -35.36
C GLY A 31 12.46 11.76 -34.02
N THR A 32 11.13 11.86 -34.00
CA THR A 32 10.35 11.82 -32.75
C THR A 32 10.21 10.41 -32.17
N THR A 33 10.08 9.37 -33.00
CA THR A 33 10.10 7.98 -32.52
C THR A 33 11.46 7.59 -31.96
N VAL A 34 12.56 7.96 -32.64
CA VAL A 34 13.93 7.80 -32.11
C VAL A 34 14.13 8.59 -30.81
N ALA A 35 13.57 9.80 -30.69
CA ALA A 35 13.62 10.58 -29.46
C ALA A 35 12.88 9.88 -28.30
N LEU A 36 11.69 9.31 -28.53
CA LEU A 36 10.95 8.56 -27.52
C LEU A 36 11.67 7.25 -27.12
N THR A 37 12.25 6.53 -28.08
CA THR A 37 13.06 5.33 -27.79
C THR A 37 14.29 5.68 -26.95
N ASN A 38 14.95 6.82 -27.24
CA ASN A 38 16.07 7.29 -26.43
C ASN A 38 15.63 7.73 -25.03
N MET A 39 14.47 8.37 -24.89
CA MET A 39 13.89 8.72 -23.58
C MET A 39 13.56 7.46 -22.77
N GLU A 40 13.00 6.44 -23.41
CA GLU A 40 12.72 5.14 -22.78
C GLU A 40 14.02 4.44 -22.35
N ALA A 41 15.03 4.39 -23.21
CA ALA A 41 16.33 3.80 -22.88
C ALA A 41 16.99 4.54 -21.69
N ASN A 42 16.92 5.88 -21.68
CA ASN A 42 17.43 6.69 -20.57
C ASN A 42 16.66 6.42 -19.26
N ARG A 43 15.33 6.28 -19.32
CA ARG A 43 14.51 5.91 -18.16
C ARG A 43 14.91 4.53 -17.64
N ILE A 44 15.04 3.52 -18.50
CA ILE A 44 15.42 2.15 -18.11
C ILE A 44 16.81 2.15 -17.46
N ASN A 45 17.78 2.84 -18.06
CA ASN A 45 19.14 2.96 -17.51
C ASN A 45 19.13 3.66 -16.14
N TRP A 46 18.34 4.72 -15.98
CA TRP A 46 18.17 5.41 -14.70
C TRP A 46 17.52 4.52 -13.64
N GLU A 47 16.47 3.79 -13.99
CA GLU A 47 15.75 2.86 -13.10
C GLU A 47 16.64 1.73 -12.62
N GLN A 48 17.39 1.09 -13.53
CA GLN A 48 18.27 -0.04 -13.22
C GLN A 48 19.56 0.37 -12.52
N GLY A 49 20.06 1.59 -12.80
CA GLY A 49 21.30 2.12 -12.24
C GLY A 49 21.06 2.98 -11.01
N ALA A 50 20.94 4.30 -11.22
CA ALA A 50 20.95 5.30 -10.16
C ALA A 50 19.77 5.15 -9.18
N TYR A 51 18.57 4.89 -9.69
CA TYR A 51 17.37 4.72 -8.86
C TYR A 51 17.49 3.49 -7.96
N ARG A 52 17.83 2.33 -8.52
CA ARG A 52 18.05 1.10 -7.75
C ARG A 52 19.15 1.26 -6.71
N THR A 53 20.30 1.81 -7.09
CA THR A 53 21.44 2.02 -6.18
C THR A 53 21.07 2.97 -5.03
N SER A 54 20.34 4.04 -5.32
CA SER A 54 19.84 4.96 -4.29
C SER A 54 18.87 4.26 -3.33
N ASN A 55 18.01 3.38 -3.82
CA ASN A 55 17.08 2.62 -2.98
C ASN A 55 17.81 1.60 -2.11
N GLN A 56 18.82 0.91 -2.65
CA GLN A 56 19.64 -0.02 -1.86
C GLN A 56 20.39 0.68 -0.73
N ALA A 57 20.94 1.87 -0.98
CA ALA A 57 21.53 2.70 0.07
C ALA A 57 20.51 3.10 1.15
N LEU A 58 19.27 3.43 0.75
CA LEU A 58 18.19 3.69 1.69
C LEU A 58 17.84 2.44 2.52
N TYR A 59 17.81 1.26 1.91
CA TYR A 59 17.48 0.01 2.60
C TYR A 59 18.54 -0.37 3.62
N ALA A 60 19.82 -0.12 3.32
CA ALA A 60 20.90 -0.26 4.29
C ALA A 60 20.68 0.62 5.53
N VAL A 61 20.37 1.91 5.34
CA VAL A 61 20.08 2.83 6.46
C VAL A 61 18.86 2.37 7.28
N LEU A 62 17.82 1.85 6.62
CA LEU A 62 16.66 1.30 7.30
C LEU A 62 16.98 -0.02 8.04
N GLY A 63 17.90 -0.83 7.50
CA GLY A 63 18.45 -2.01 8.17
C GLY A 63 19.20 -1.65 9.45
N ASP A 64 20.00 -0.58 9.44
CA ASP A 64 20.66 -0.05 10.65
C ASP A 64 19.63 0.44 11.68
N CYS A 65 18.55 1.09 11.22
CA CYS A 65 17.45 1.49 12.09
C CYS A 65 16.75 0.27 12.72
N LEU A 66 16.57 -0.80 11.96
CA LEU A 66 16.01 -2.06 12.45
C LEU A 66 16.93 -2.71 13.49
N ALA A 67 18.24 -2.76 13.23
CA ALA A 67 19.24 -3.28 14.17
C ALA A 67 19.20 -2.53 15.50
N PHE A 68 19.11 -1.20 15.46
CA PHE A 68 18.97 -0.39 16.66
C PHE A 68 17.66 -0.66 17.43
N CYS A 69 16.59 -1.06 16.73
CA CYS A 69 15.30 -1.41 17.32
C CYS A 69 15.23 -2.84 17.87
N GLY A 70 16.29 -3.65 17.70
CA GLY A 70 16.32 -5.05 18.13
C GLY A 70 16.03 -5.28 19.61
N ASP A 71 15.73 -6.52 19.94
CA ASP A 71 15.48 -6.96 21.31
C ASP A 71 16.78 -6.88 22.12
N MET A 72 16.72 -6.25 23.28
CA MET A 72 17.84 -6.09 24.20
C MET A 72 17.36 -6.36 25.62
N THR A 73 18.29 -6.57 26.55
CA THR A 73 17.95 -6.68 27.97
C THR A 73 17.40 -5.35 28.51
N LEU A 74 16.63 -5.40 29.60
CA LEU A 74 16.08 -4.21 30.28
C LEU A 74 17.10 -3.07 30.53
N PRO A 75 18.33 -3.32 31.05
CA PRO A 75 19.31 -2.27 31.26
C PRO A 75 19.80 -1.63 29.95
N GLU A 76 20.04 -2.43 28.91
CA GLU A 76 20.48 -1.94 27.60
C GLU A 76 19.38 -1.14 26.90
N ALA A 77 18.12 -1.54 27.04
CA ALA A 77 16.97 -0.81 26.50
C ALA A 77 16.80 0.59 27.13
N LYS A 78 17.12 0.73 28.43
CA LYS A 78 17.15 2.02 29.12
C LYS A 78 18.27 2.90 28.60
N GLN A 79 19.47 2.34 28.46
CA GLN A 79 20.63 3.06 27.91
C GLN A 79 20.35 3.54 26.48
N ARG A 80 19.80 2.68 25.62
CA ARG A 80 19.38 3.03 24.26
C ARG A 80 18.41 4.21 24.24
N SER A 81 17.41 4.18 25.12
CA SER A 81 16.41 5.25 25.21
C SER A 81 17.04 6.58 25.67
N ALA A 82 18.00 6.52 26.59
CA ALA A 82 18.75 7.69 27.06
C ALA A 82 19.66 8.27 25.96
N SER A 83 20.39 7.42 25.23
CA SER A 83 21.21 7.84 24.08
C SER A 83 20.37 8.47 22.97
N LEU A 84 19.15 7.98 22.77
CA LEU A 84 18.24 8.55 21.78
C LEU A 84 17.68 9.91 22.26
N GLU A 85 17.37 10.06 23.55
CA GLU A 85 16.94 11.35 24.12
C GLU A 85 18.07 12.40 24.07
N SER A 86 19.32 12.03 24.34
CA SER A 86 20.48 12.93 24.18
C SER A 86 20.69 13.34 22.72
N PHE A 87 20.62 12.37 21.79
CA PHE A 87 20.75 12.64 20.35
C PHE A 87 19.72 13.65 19.82
N TYR A 88 18.48 13.57 20.34
CA TYR A 88 17.42 14.53 20.03
C TYR A 88 17.73 15.93 20.59
N LYS A 89 18.22 16.00 21.83
CA LYS A 89 18.57 17.26 22.50
C LYS A 89 19.68 17.99 21.76
N ASP A 90 20.74 17.27 21.38
CA ASP A 90 21.90 17.84 20.69
C ASP A 90 21.53 18.44 19.31
N ARG A 91 20.47 17.93 18.68
CA ARG A 91 19.96 18.41 17.37
C ARG A 91 18.77 19.34 17.46
N GLY A 92 18.29 19.66 18.67
CA GLY A 92 17.11 20.49 18.89
C GLY A 92 15.79 19.87 18.38
N TYR A 93 15.70 18.53 18.32
CA TYR A 93 14.50 17.84 17.88
C TYR A 93 13.51 17.62 19.02
N THR A 94 12.21 17.68 18.73
CA THR A 94 11.17 17.38 19.73
C THR A 94 11.09 15.88 19.99
N TYR A 95 11.53 15.46 21.17
CA TYR A 95 11.42 14.09 21.64
C TYR A 95 10.02 13.83 22.21
N LYS A 96 9.35 12.79 21.72
CA LYS A 96 8.03 12.34 22.21
C LYS A 96 8.14 10.90 22.70
N LYS A 97 7.95 10.69 24.00
CA LYS A 97 8.10 9.37 24.65
C LYS A 97 6.98 8.40 24.27
N ASP A 98 5.79 8.90 23.94
CA ASP A 98 4.62 8.09 23.58
C ASP A 98 4.72 7.43 22.21
N LEU A 99 5.67 7.86 21.37
CA LEU A 99 5.84 7.30 20.05
C LEU A 99 6.52 5.92 20.11
N PRO A 100 6.15 4.99 19.21
CA PRO A 100 6.85 3.71 19.08
C PRO A 100 8.34 3.89 18.88
N LEU A 101 9.15 2.96 19.39
CA LEU A 101 10.61 2.99 19.27
C LEU A 101 11.06 3.18 17.82
N ALA A 102 10.55 2.39 16.88
CA ALA A 102 10.84 2.51 15.45
C ALA A 102 10.61 3.94 14.92
N THR A 103 9.50 4.59 15.31
CA THR A 103 9.22 5.97 14.92
C THR A 103 10.22 6.96 15.50
N ARG A 104 10.67 6.75 16.74
CA ARG A 104 11.69 7.60 17.40
C ARG A 104 13.06 7.44 16.73
N VAL A 105 13.44 6.22 16.36
CA VAL A 105 14.72 5.94 15.68
C VAL A 105 14.73 6.54 14.28
N VAL A 106 13.68 6.31 13.48
CA VAL A 106 13.57 6.89 12.13
C VAL A 106 13.59 8.43 12.18
N ARG A 107 12.91 9.04 13.15
CA ARG A 107 12.92 10.49 13.34
C ARG A 107 14.28 11.03 13.77
N ALA A 108 15.07 10.29 14.55
CA ALA A 108 16.45 10.67 14.85
C ALA A 108 17.30 10.70 13.58
N VAL A 109 17.25 9.63 12.78
CA VAL A 109 18.12 9.46 11.60
C VAL A 109 17.72 10.39 10.44
N PHE A 110 16.42 10.48 10.14
CA PHE A 110 15.91 11.25 9.00
C PHE A 110 15.44 12.67 9.36
N GLY A 111 15.49 13.03 10.64
CA GLY A 111 15.01 14.31 11.16
C GLY A 111 13.49 14.48 11.03
N SER A 112 13.03 15.73 10.93
CA SER A 112 11.60 16.08 10.82
C SER A 112 11.20 16.66 9.45
N ARG A 113 12.03 16.51 8.41
CA ARG A 113 11.84 17.16 7.10
C ARG A 113 10.65 16.61 6.30
N ASP A 114 10.39 15.31 6.38
CA ASP A 114 9.29 14.66 5.66
C ASP A 114 8.51 13.70 6.57
N ARG A 115 7.39 14.19 7.10
CA ARG A 115 6.52 13.40 7.99
C ARG A 115 5.92 12.17 7.29
N ARG A 116 5.68 12.22 5.97
CA ARG A 116 5.09 11.09 5.24
C ARG A 116 6.09 9.95 5.13
N ARG A 117 7.32 10.24 4.69
CA ARG A 117 8.40 9.24 4.60
C ARG A 117 8.72 8.61 5.96
N ILE A 118 8.78 9.41 7.02
CA ILE A 118 9.01 8.92 8.38
C ILE A 118 7.94 7.91 8.79
N SER A 119 6.66 8.20 8.49
CA SER A 119 5.55 7.28 8.79
C SER A 119 5.69 5.97 8.03
N THR A 120 5.95 6.05 6.72
CA THR A 120 6.20 4.89 5.85
C THR A 120 7.35 4.03 6.39
N TYR A 121 8.51 4.63 6.68
CA TYR A 121 9.70 3.91 7.15
C TYR A 121 9.49 3.26 8.52
N SER A 122 8.80 3.96 9.43
CA SER A 122 8.43 3.39 10.72
C SER A 122 7.53 2.16 10.58
N LEU A 123 6.56 2.19 9.67
CA LEU A 123 5.69 1.05 9.38
C LEU A 123 6.48 -0.15 8.84
N VAL A 124 7.42 0.09 7.91
CA VAL A 124 8.28 -0.97 7.35
C VAL A 124 9.12 -1.63 8.43
N ILE A 125 9.79 -0.85 9.29
CA ILE A 125 10.61 -1.40 10.39
C ILE A 125 9.75 -2.20 11.35
N ARG A 126 8.56 -1.70 11.72
CA ARG A 126 7.63 -2.42 12.60
C ARG A 126 7.17 -3.74 11.97
N GLN A 127 6.91 -3.76 10.67
CA GLN A 127 6.52 -4.98 9.98
C GLN A 127 7.68 -5.98 9.95
N ALA A 128 8.90 -5.52 9.68
CA ALA A 128 10.09 -6.36 9.72
C ALA A 128 10.35 -6.95 11.11
N MET A 129 10.16 -6.16 12.19
CA MET A 129 10.23 -6.65 13.57
C MET A 129 9.16 -7.70 13.86
N LYS A 130 7.92 -7.48 13.40
CA LYS A 130 6.81 -8.43 13.58
C LYS A 130 7.09 -9.77 12.89
N GLU A 131 7.72 -9.74 11.73
CA GLU A 131 8.09 -10.92 10.95
C GLU A 131 9.46 -11.50 11.32
N LYS A 132 10.17 -10.87 12.27
CA LYS A 132 11.52 -11.26 12.72
C LYS A 132 12.53 -11.36 11.57
N VAL A 133 12.46 -10.41 10.64
CA VAL A 133 13.39 -10.33 9.51
C VAL A 133 14.80 -10.08 10.03
N LEU A 134 15.76 -10.87 9.57
CA LEU A 134 17.17 -10.68 9.89
C LEU A 134 17.69 -9.39 9.25
N ILE A 135 18.59 -8.69 9.94
CA ILE A 135 19.17 -7.42 9.45
C ILE A 135 19.86 -7.62 8.09
N ALA A 136 20.56 -8.75 7.92
CA ALA A 136 21.24 -9.11 6.66
C ALA A 136 20.26 -9.29 5.49
N ASP A 137 19.07 -9.83 5.75
CA ASP A 137 18.06 -10.12 4.73
C ASP A 137 17.09 -8.97 4.51
N PHE A 138 17.16 -7.90 5.32
CA PHE A 138 16.20 -6.80 5.28
C PHE A 138 16.10 -6.16 3.90
N SER A 139 17.24 -5.89 3.24
CA SER A 139 17.24 -5.27 1.91
C SER A 139 16.59 -6.16 0.86
N ALA A 140 16.87 -7.47 0.88
CA ALA A 140 16.26 -8.44 -0.02
C ALA A 140 14.75 -8.58 0.25
N TRP A 141 14.35 -8.62 1.52
CA TRP A 141 12.95 -8.65 1.95
C TRP A 141 12.18 -7.40 1.49
N VAL A 142 12.81 -6.22 1.47
CA VAL A 142 12.20 -5.01 0.94
C VAL A 142 12.02 -5.09 -0.58
N GLU A 143 13.02 -5.57 -1.31
CA GLU A 143 12.95 -5.73 -2.77
C GLU A 143 11.88 -6.76 -3.18
N GLU A 144 11.81 -7.91 -2.52
CA GLU A 144 10.83 -8.98 -2.78
C GLU A 144 9.38 -8.47 -2.64
N ARG A 145 9.15 -7.51 -1.74
CA ARG A 145 7.82 -6.93 -1.48
C ARG A 145 7.47 -5.74 -2.36
N GLY A 146 8.27 -5.45 -3.38
CA GLY A 146 8.04 -4.33 -4.30
C GLY A 146 8.41 -2.97 -3.69
N GLY A 147 9.24 -2.96 -2.65
CA GLY A 147 9.79 -1.76 -2.06
C GLY A 147 9.07 -1.23 -0.81
N VAL A 148 9.65 -0.18 -0.25
CA VAL A 148 9.25 0.42 1.04
C VAL A 148 7.80 0.91 1.05
N GLN A 149 7.32 1.44 -0.07
CA GLN A 149 5.97 1.99 -0.15
C GLN A 149 4.91 0.88 -0.15
N GLU A 150 5.13 -0.21 -0.89
CA GLU A 150 4.23 -1.37 -0.93
C GLU A 150 4.13 -2.08 0.44
N ILE A 151 5.25 -2.21 1.16
CA ILE A 151 5.25 -2.75 2.52
C ILE A 151 4.42 -1.88 3.47
N SER A 152 4.56 -0.55 3.37
CA SER A 152 3.81 0.38 4.21
C SER A 152 2.30 0.38 3.94
N LEU A 153 1.89 -0.01 2.73
CA LEU A 153 0.49 -0.11 2.32
C LEU A 153 -0.22 -1.34 2.89
N GLY A 154 0.50 -2.19 3.65
CA GLY A 154 -0.11 -3.09 4.61
C GLY A 154 -1.08 -4.10 4.00
N LYS A 155 -0.80 -4.59 2.78
CA LYS A 155 -1.51 -5.76 2.28
C LYS A 155 -0.96 -6.95 3.07
N SER A 156 -1.65 -7.30 4.15
CA SER A 156 -1.35 -8.53 4.90
C SER A 156 -1.35 -9.72 3.93
N ALA A 157 -0.69 -10.82 4.29
CA ALA A 157 -0.79 -12.07 3.52
C ALA A 157 -2.24 -12.57 3.33
N THR A 158 -3.19 -12.05 4.12
CA THR A 158 -4.63 -12.32 4.05
C THR A 158 -5.42 -11.19 3.36
N TYR A 159 -4.74 -10.19 2.80
CA TYR A 159 -5.39 -9.07 2.14
C TYR A 159 -5.90 -9.51 0.77
N ILE A 160 -7.21 -9.69 0.71
CA ILE A 160 -7.94 -9.89 -0.54
C ILE A 160 -8.43 -8.52 -0.98
N LYS A 161 -8.19 -8.14 -2.24
CA LYS A 161 -8.65 -6.84 -2.75
C LYS A 161 -10.17 -6.78 -2.66
N PRO A 162 -10.78 -5.60 -2.44
CA PRO A 162 -12.23 -5.46 -2.41
C PRO A 162 -12.94 -6.01 -3.65
N ALA A 163 -12.31 -5.91 -4.82
CA ALA A 163 -12.81 -6.52 -6.05
C ALA A 163 -12.88 -8.05 -5.97
N ASP A 164 -11.81 -8.67 -5.49
CA ASP A 164 -11.72 -10.13 -5.36
C ASP A 164 -12.70 -10.64 -4.28
N LYS A 165 -12.88 -9.89 -3.19
CA LYS A 165 -13.91 -10.18 -2.16
C LYS A 165 -15.33 -10.20 -2.75
N ALA A 166 -15.64 -9.21 -3.58
CA ALA A 166 -16.94 -9.13 -4.23
C ALA A 166 -17.20 -10.32 -5.17
N GLU A 167 -16.20 -10.71 -5.97
CA GLU A 167 -16.29 -11.88 -6.85
C GLU A 167 -16.43 -13.20 -6.09
N ILE A 168 -15.69 -13.37 -4.98
CA ILE A 168 -15.81 -14.55 -4.11
C ILE A 168 -17.23 -14.61 -3.51
N ALA A 169 -17.74 -13.52 -2.96
CA ALA A 169 -19.10 -13.48 -2.41
C ALA A 169 -20.17 -13.75 -3.47
N LYS A 170 -20.03 -13.17 -4.66
CA LYS A 170 -20.93 -13.42 -5.79
C LYS A 170 -20.90 -14.88 -6.22
N SER A 171 -19.72 -15.50 -6.26
CA SER A 171 -19.56 -16.92 -6.59
C SER A 171 -20.14 -17.83 -5.53
N ASN A 172 -19.99 -17.49 -4.24
CA ASN A 172 -20.58 -18.25 -3.12
C ASN A 172 -22.11 -18.23 -3.10
N LEU A 173 -22.74 -17.27 -3.79
CA LEU A 173 -24.19 -17.22 -3.96
C LEU A 173 -24.66 -18.05 -5.16
N LYS A 174 -23.79 -18.39 -6.12
CA LYS A 174 -24.15 -19.25 -7.24
C LYS A 174 -24.50 -20.64 -6.70
N GLY A 175 -25.75 -21.06 -6.88
CA GLY A 175 -26.27 -22.34 -6.39
C GLY A 175 -26.88 -22.31 -5.00
N LYS A 176 -26.87 -21.17 -4.29
CA LYS A 176 -27.66 -21.00 -3.06
C LYS A 176 -29.08 -20.56 -3.38
N THR A 177 -30.05 -21.13 -2.68
CA THR A 177 -31.46 -20.74 -2.81
C THR A 177 -31.69 -19.34 -2.20
N PRO A 178 -32.47 -18.47 -2.85
CA PRO A 178 -32.88 -17.19 -2.26
C PRO A 178 -33.60 -17.40 -0.92
N ILE A 179 -33.30 -16.55 0.05
CA ILE A 179 -33.92 -16.57 1.39
C ILE A 179 -35.34 -15.97 1.41
N GLY A 180 -35.77 -15.37 0.31
CA GLY A 180 -37.10 -14.79 0.13
C GLY A 180 -37.25 -14.17 -1.27
N TYR A 181 -38.50 -13.99 -1.71
CA TYR A 181 -38.82 -13.34 -2.98
C TYR A 181 -39.66 -12.08 -2.71
N ALA A 182 -39.28 -10.96 -3.31
CA ALA A 182 -40.05 -9.72 -3.28
C ALA A 182 -40.81 -9.55 -4.59
N LYS A 183 -42.14 -9.46 -4.53
CA LYS A 183 -43.01 -9.21 -5.70
C LYS A 183 -44.16 -8.29 -5.30
N SER A 184 -44.34 -7.21 -6.06
CA SER A 184 -45.48 -6.30 -5.95
C SER A 184 -45.74 -5.62 -7.30
N GLU A 185 -46.87 -4.96 -7.43
CA GLU A 185 -47.21 -4.17 -8.62
C GLU A 185 -46.17 -3.06 -8.84
N LEU A 186 -45.80 -2.33 -7.78
CA LEU A 186 -44.76 -1.29 -7.83
C LEU A 186 -43.38 -1.83 -8.23
N LEU A 187 -42.98 -3.00 -7.74
CA LEU A 187 -41.73 -3.64 -8.14
C LEU A 187 -41.77 -4.11 -9.60
N SER A 188 -42.95 -4.45 -10.11
CA SER A 188 -43.13 -4.88 -11.51
C SER A 188 -42.93 -3.72 -12.48
N HIS A 189 -43.21 -2.47 -12.08
CA HIS A 189 -42.92 -1.29 -12.88
C HIS A 189 -41.42 -0.97 -13.00
N VAL A 190 -40.62 -1.35 -11.99
CA VAL A 190 -39.16 -1.16 -12.02
C VAL A 190 -38.46 -2.39 -12.60
N ALA A 191 -39.14 -3.54 -12.66
CA ALA A 191 -38.64 -4.75 -13.30
C ALA A 191 -38.54 -4.55 -14.80
N ASP A 192 -37.33 -4.72 -15.33
CA ASP A 192 -37.03 -4.51 -16.74
C ASP A 192 -36.22 -5.71 -17.24
N ALA A 193 -36.65 -6.24 -18.39
CA ALA A 193 -36.11 -7.45 -19.00
C ALA A 193 -34.62 -7.34 -19.35
N GLN A 194 -34.10 -6.12 -19.55
CA GLN A 194 -32.68 -5.91 -19.84
C GLN A 194 -31.75 -6.25 -18.65
N TYR A 195 -32.29 -6.32 -17.43
CA TYR A 195 -31.54 -6.67 -16.20
C TYR A 195 -31.87 -8.10 -15.73
N LEU A 196 -32.44 -8.94 -16.61
CA LEU A 196 -32.79 -10.30 -16.25
C LEU A 196 -31.52 -11.10 -15.91
N GLY A 197 -31.46 -11.61 -14.68
CA GLY A 197 -30.30 -12.36 -14.17
C GLY A 197 -29.22 -11.48 -13.52
N ASP A 198 -29.35 -10.16 -13.57
CA ASP A 198 -28.44 -9.25 -12.91
C ASP A 198 -28.77 -9.09 -11.41
N MET A 199 -27.72 -8.88 -10.63
CA MET A 199 -27.83 -8.67 -9.19
C MET A 199 -28.15 -7.20 -8.91
N CYS A 200 -29.08 -6.95 -7.99
CA CYS A 200 -29.45 -5.62 -7.55
C CYS A 200 -29.46 -5.53 -6.01
N VAL A 201 -29.45 -4.31 -5.49
CA VAL A 201 -29.57 -4.04 -4.06
C VAL A 201 -30.97 -3.50 -3.78
N LEU A 202 -31.69 -4.14 -2.86
CA LEU A 202 -32.95 -3.62 -2.33
C LEU A 202 -32.66 -2.82 -1.07
N LEU A 203 -33.07 -1.55 -1.07
CA LEU A 203 -33.09 -0.75 0.15
C LEU A 203 -34.39 -1.04 0.89
N ALA A 204 -34.28 -1.69 2.04
CA ALA A 204 -35.43 -2.12 2.83
C ALA A 204 -35.27 -1.80 4.31
N GLU A 205 -36.39 -1.59 5.00
CA GLU A 205 -36.47 -1.37 6.44
C GLU A 205 -37.26 -2.49 7.09
N GLN A 206 -36.70 -3.04 8.17
CA GLN A 206 -37.38 -4.05 8.97
C GLN A 206 -38.48 -3.41 9.82
N GLN A 207 -39.68 -3.95 9.71
CA GLN A 207 -40.86 -3.53 10.45
C GLN A 207 -40.98 -4.29 11.77
N ALA A 208 -41.82 -3.77 12.68
CA ALA A 208 -42.02 -4.36 14.01
C ALA A 208 -42.61 -5.78 13.97
N ASP A 209 -43.30 -6.15 12.89
CA ASP A 209 -43.85 -7.48 12.65
C ASP A 209 -42.83 -8.46 12.04
N GLY A 210 -41.58 -8.01 11.82
CA GLY A 210 -40.51 -8.79 11.22
C GLY A 210 -40.53 -8.80 9.68
N SER A 211 -41.46 -8.11 9.04
CA SER A 211 -41.47 -7.92 7.58
C SER A 211 -40.43 -6.88 7.13
N PHE A 212 -40.11 -6.85 5.84
CA PHE A 212 -39.18 -5.88 5.26
C PHE A 212 -39.91 -5.02 4.22
N GLY A 213 -40.09 -3.74 4.53
CA GLY A 213 -40.63 -2.75 3.60
C GLY A 213 -39.54 -2.31 2.61
N VAL A 214 -39.72 -2.60 1.32
CA VAL A 214 -38.75 -2.24 0.27
C VAL A 214 -39.08 -0.86 -0.30
N TYR A 215 -38.13 0.07 -0.23
CA TYR A 215 -38.28 1.45 -0.71
C TYR A 215 -37.69 1.69 -2.11
N ALA A 216 -36.59 1.01 -2.45
CA ALA A 216 -35.91 1.24 -3.72
C ALA A 216 -35.16 0.01 -4.24
N VAL A 217 -35.08 -0.09 -5.57
CA VAL A 217 -34.24 -1.07 -6.30
C VAL A 217 -33.06 -0.33 -6.91
N LEU A 218 -31.84 -0.69 -6.52
CA LEU A 218 -30.61 -0.02 -6.94
C LEU A 218 -29.74 -0.97 -7.76
N ARG A 219 -29.33 -0.53 -8.96
CA ARG A 219 -28.58 -1.34 -9.94
C ARG A 219 -27.17 -0.82 -10.23
N GLN A 220 -26.71 0.20 -9.52
CA GLN A 220 -25.39 0.79 -9.77
C GLN A 220 -24.27 -0.21 -9.45
N ASP A 221 -23.37 -0.46 -10.41
CA ASP A 221 -22.26 -1.42 -10.28
C ASP A 221 -21.41 -1.21 -9.02
N GLY A 222 -21.08 0.04 -8.71
CA GLY A 222 -20.31 0.39 -7.51
C GLY A 222 -21.01 -0.01 -6.22
N LEU A 223 -22.34 0.14 -6.16
CA LEU A 223 -23.14 -0.19 -4.99
C LEU A 223 -23.29 -1.71 -4.84
N VAL A 224 -23.60 -2.41 -5.94
CA VAL A 224 -23.72 -3.88 -5.96
C VAL A 224 -22.39 -4.53 -5.53
N LYS A 225 -21.26 -4.02 -6.02
CA LYS A 225 -19.91 -4.49 -5.63
C LYS A 225 -19.61 -4.24 -4.15
N SER A 226 -20.01 -3.07 -3.63
CA SER A 226 -19.89 -2.75 -2.20
C SER A 226 -20.72 -3.70 -1.35
N ALA A 227 -21.97 -3.98 -1.74
CA ALA A 227 -22.83 -4.93 -1.04
C ALA A 227 -22.23 -6.34 -0.98
N PHE A 228 -21.66 -6.85 -2.09
CA PHE A 228 -20.95 -8.14 -2.07
C PHE A 228 -19.70 -8.13 -1.20
N THR A 229 -18.96 -7.02 -1.16
CA THR A 229 -17.79 -6.88 -0.28
C THR A 229 -18.19 -6.94 1.20
N SER A 230 -19.30 -6.27 1.56
CA SER A 230 -19.86 -6.32 2.91
C SER A 230 -20.38 -7.72 3.25
N LEU A 231 -21.05 -8.40 2.30
CA LEU A 231 -21.49 -9.78 2.48
C LEU A 231 -20.34 -10.74 2.76
N TYR A 232 -19.21 -10.59 2.06
CA TYR A 232 -17.99 -11.36 2.33
C TYR A 232 -17.49 -11.15 3.77
N ALA A 233 -17.50 -9.90 4.25
CA ALA A 233 -17.04 -9.57 5.60
C ALA A 233 -17.94 -10.22 6.67
N VAL A 234 -19.27 -10.10 6.52
CA VAL A 234 -20.25 -10.73 7.44
C VAL A 234 -20.09 -12.26 7.44
N GLY A 235 -19.93 -12.88 6.26
CA GLY A 235 -19.70 -14.32 6.16
C GLY A 235 -18.45 -14.77 6.90
N LYS A 236 -17.35 -14.01 6.75
CA LYS A 236 -16.10 -14.28 7.46
C LYS A 236 -16.24 -14.11 8.98
N GLU A 237 -16.93 -13.08 9.45
CA GLU A 237 -17.20 -12.90 10.88
C GLU A 237 -18.01 -14.05 11.48
N LEU A 238 -18.98 -14.58 10.73
CA LEU A 238 -19.76 -15.74 11.15
C LEU A 238 -18.91 -17.02 11.21
N GLU A 239 -18.05 -17.24 10.21
CA GLU A 239 -17.11 -18.37 10.21
C GLU A 239 -16.10 -18.28 11.36
N ASP A 240 -15.58 -17.08 11.64
CA ASP A 240 -14.63 -16.86 12.73
C ASP A 240 -15.29 -17.07 14.10
N LYS A 241 -16.55 -16.63 14.27
CA LYS A 241 -17.36 -16.93 15.47
C LYS A 241 -17.63 -18.43 15.63
N ALA A 242 -18.04 -19.11 14.57
CA ALA A 242 -18.28 -20.55 14.60
C ALA A 242 -17.00 -21.35 14.95
N LYS A 243 -15.85 -20.96 14.40
CA LYS A 243 -14.55 -21.56 14.76
C LYS A 243 -14.17 -21.28 16.22
N ALA A 244 -14.45 -20.09 16.73
CA ALA A 244 -14.21 -19.75 18.13
C ALA A 244 -15.10 -20.58 19.07
N GLU A 245 -16.37 -20.78 18.73
CA GLU A 245 -17.30 -21.62 19.49
C GLU A 245 -16.89 -23.11 19.48
N ILE A 246 -16.48 -23.65 18.32
CA ILE A 246 -15.98 -25.03 18.22
C ILE A 246 -14.69 -25.21 19.05
N LYS A 247 -13.78 -24.23 19.01
CA LYS A 247 -12.56 -24.29 19.82
C LYS A 247 -12.88 -24.23 21.33
N ALA A 248 -13.81 -23.35 21.73
CA ALA A 248 -14.25 -23.25 23.11
C ALA A 248 -14.94 -24.54 23.61
N ALA A 249 -15.71 -25.22 22.75
CA ALA A 249 -16.33 -26.50 23.06
C ALA A 249 -15.28 -27.62 23.22
N ASN A 250 -14.29 -27.68 22.31
CA ASN A 250 -13.22 -28.68 22.39
C ASN A 250 -12.29 -28.48 23.61
N ASP A 251 -12.03 -27.22 24.00
CA ASP A 251 -11.22 -26.90 25.18
C ASP A 251 -11.99 -27.22 26.49
N ALA A 252 -13.33 -27.17 26.49
CA ALA A 252 -14.16 -27.57 27.62
C ALA A 252 -14.21 -29.10 27.81
N ASP A 253 -14.37 -29.87 26.73
CA ASP A 253 -14.39 -31.35 26.81
C ASP A 253 -13.01 -31.94 27.18
N GLY A 254 -11.92 -31.31 26.74
CA GLY A 254 -10.55 -31.71 27.12
C GLY A 254 -10.22 -31.47 28.60
N ALA A 255 -10.94 -30.58 29.28
CA ALA A 255 -10.79 -30.35 30.72
C ALA A 255 -11.51 -31.41 31.56
N VAL A 256 -12.67 -31.90 31.12
CA VAL A 256 -13.46 -32.93 31.82
C VAL A 256 -12.78 -34.30 31.74
N ALA A 257 -12.12 -34.62 30.62
CA ALA A 257 -11.38 -35.88 30.44
C ALA A 257 -10.06 -35.97 31.24
N LYS A 258 -9.55 -34.87 31.80
CA LYS A 258 -8.36 -34.85 32.67
C LYS A 258 -8.68 -34.87 34.16
N SER A 259 -9.97 -34.80 34.52
CA SER A 259 -10.45 -34.79 35.90
C SER A 259 -11.22 -36.05 36.32
N ALA A 260 -11.23 -37.08 35.46
CA ALA A 260 -11.73 -38.44 35.76
C ALA A 260 -10.55 -39.41 35.84
#